data_AF-A0A954WR18-F1
#
_entry.id   AF-A0A954WR18-F1
#
_cell.length_a   1.000
_cell.length_b   1.000
_cell.length_c   1.000
_cell.angle_alpha   90.00
_cell.angle_beta   90.00
_cell.angle_gamma   90.00
#
_symmetry.space_group_name_H-M   'P 1'
#
loop_
_entity.id
_entity.type
_entity.pdbx_description
1 polymer ?
#
loop_
_entity_poly.entity_id
_entity_poly.type
_entity_poly.pdbx_seq_one_letter_code
_entity_poly.pdbx_strand_id
1 'polypeptide(L)'
;MIHDFAKTVFGDANLDMQFDSRDLVQVFVAAEYEDEIQGNSVWATGDWNADGEFTSRDLVFAFQDGGYVVDTARPVPEPSFSIVFLWPFVAGFRRASSSRRGQSNVASL
;
A
#
# COMPACT_ATOMS: atom_id res chain seq x y z
N MET A 1 -1.70 -19.70 -22.20
CA MET A 1 -1.67 -18.49 -21.37
C MET A 1 -0.25 -17.96 -21.45
N ILE A 2 -0.08 -16.71 -21.90
CA ILE A 2 1.21 -16.14 -22.35
C ILE A 2 2.13 -15.65 -21.21
N HIS A 3 1.71 -15.80 -19.95
CA HIS A 3 2.52 -15.47 -18.77
C HIS A 3 3.85 -16.25 -18.70
N ASP A 4 3.96 -17.41 -19.36
CA ASP A 4 5.16 -18.25 -19.28
C ASP A 4 6.29 -17.89 -20.28
N PHE A 5 6.03 -17.04 -21.30
CA PHE A 5 7.02 -16.85 -22.39
C PHE A 5 7.89 -15.60 -22.23
N ALA A 6 7.43 -14.56 -21.53
CA ALA A 6 8.11 -13.25 -21.51
C ALA A 6 8.67 -12.82 -20.15
N LYS A 7 8.43 -13.54 -19.05
CA LYS A 7 8.83 -13.14 -17.67
C LYS A 7 8.45 -11.69 -17.34
N THR A 8 7.33 -11.22 -17.86
CA THR A 8 6.79 -9.88 -17.66
C THR A 8 5.28 -9.99 -17.50
N VAL A 9 4.66 -8.92 -17.02
CA VAL A 9 3.21 -8.79 -16.85
C VAL A 9 2.65 -7.87 -17.92
N PHE A 10 1.36 -7.96 -18.22
CA PHE A 10 0.77 -6.95 -19.09
C PHE A 10 0.83 -5.58 -18.42
N GLY A 11 1.18 -4.54 -19.18
CA GLY A 11 1.35 -3.20 -18.65
C GLY A 11 2.80 -2.81 -18.33
N ASP A 12 3.73 -3.77 -18.25
CA ASP A 12 5.15 -3.52 -17.95
C ASP A 12 5.90 -3.08 -19.23
N ALA A 13 5.83 -1.78 -19.53
CA ALA A 13 6.38 -1.20 -20.75
C ALA A 13 7.91 -1.06 -20.69
N ASN A 14 8.49 -0.96 -19.49
CA ASN A 14 9.93 -0.79 -19.30
C ASN A 14 10.69 -2.12 -19.04
N LEU A 15 9.95 -3.23 -18.94
CA LEU A 15 10.42 -4.60 -18.67
C LEU A 15 11.14 -4.76 -17.31
N ASP A 16 10.71 -4.02 -16.30
CA ASP A 16 11.22 -4.10 -14.91
C ASP A 16 10.44 -5.10 -14.02
N MET A 17 9.53 -5.87 -14.64
CA MET A 17 8.65 -6.87 -14.01
C MET A 17 7.57 -6.28 -13.11
N GLN A 18 7.36 -4.97 -13.12
CA GLN A 18 6.28 -4.30 -12.41
C GLN A 18 5.42 -3.54 -13.41
N PHE A 19 4.12 -3.55 -13.19
CA PHE A 19 3.22 -2.62 -13.87
C PHE A 19 2.90 -1.48 -12.90
N ASP A 20 3.54 -0.34 -13.08
CA ASP A 20 3.35 0.84 -12.23
C ASP A 20 3.19 2.14 -13.04
N SER A 21 3.14 3.28 -12.33
CA SER A 21 2.97 4.59 -12.96
C SER A 21 4.10 4.99 -13.92
N ARG A 22 5.29 4.41 -13.79
CA ARG A 22 6.45 4.66 -14.66
C ARG A 22 6.19 4.12 -16.06
N ASP A 23 5.56 2.94 -16.17
CA ASP A 23 5.15 2.37 -17.45
C ASP A 23 4.13 3.26 -18.14
N LEU A 24 3.12 3.70 -17.39
CA LEU A 24 2.10 4.61 -17.92
C LEU A 24 2.71 5.94 -18.40
N VAL A 25 3.62 6.52 -17.62
CA VAL A 25 4.32 7.74 -18.05
C VAL A 25 5.15 7.47 -19.31
N GLN A 26 5.84 6.33 -19.40
CA GLN A 26 6.64 5.97 -20.57
C GLN A 26 5.78 5.89 -21.84
N VAL A 27 4.68 5.14 -21.81
CA VAL A 27 3.80 4.96 -23.00
C VAL A 27 3.13 6.27 -23.42
N PHE A 28 2.74 7.13 -22.47
CA PHE A 28 2.17 8.43 -22.81
C PHE A 28 3.21 9.43 -23.34
N VAL A 29 4.48 9.29 -22.98
CA VAL A 29 5.56 10.10 -23.57
C VAL A 29 5.81 9.72 -25.03
N ALA A 30 5.51 8.47 -25.44
CA ALA A 30 5.59 8.07 -26.85
C ALA A 30 4.55 8.77 -27.73
N ALA A 31 3.47 9.29 -27.14
CA ALA A 31 2.41 10.04 -27.82
C ALA A 31 1.64 9.26 -28.91
N GLU A 32 1.52 7.93 -28.75
CA GLU A 32 0.83 7.04 -29.69
C GLU A 32 -0.59 6.65 -29.22
N TYR A 33 -1.04 7.20 -28.07
CA TYR A 33 -2.38 6.93 -27.54
C TYR A 33 -3.46 7.52 -28.45
N GLU A 34 -4.24 6.66 -29.08
CA GLU A 34 -5.37 7.04 -29.95
C GLU A 34 -4.99 8.10 -31.00
N ASP A 35 -3.81 7.94 -31.64
CA ASP A 35 -3.25 8.92 -32.58
C ASP A 35 -3.70 8.74 -34.04
N GLU A 36 -4.43 7.66 -34.34
CA GLU A 36 -4.91 7.25 -35.68
C GLU A 36 -3.80 6.86 -36.68
N ILE A 37 -2.55 6.63 -36.23
CA ILE A 37 -1.43 6.23 -37.08
C ILE A 37 -1.25 4.71 -37.01
N GLN A 38 -1.68 4.04 -38.07
CA GLN A 38 -1.70 2.58 -38.04
C GLN A 38 -0.32 1.92 -37.92
N GLY A 39 -0.17 0.98 -36.99
CA GLY A 39 0.99 0.10 -36.85
C GLY A 39 2.25 0.79 -36.37
N ASN A 40 2.14 1.96 -35.72
CA ASN A 40 3.28 2.64 -35.11
C ASN A 40 3.56 2.18 -33.67
N SER A 41 2.64 1.46 -33.04
CA SER A 41 2.74 1.09 -31.64
C SER A 41 3.44 -0.26 -31.43
N VAL A 42 4.21 -0.34 -30.34
CA VAL A 42 4.92 -1.53 -29.88
C VAL A 42 4.71 -1.69 -28.37
N TRP A 43 5.14 -2.82 -27.80
CA TRP A 43 5.02 -3.09 -26.36
C TRP A 43 5.50 -1.95 -25.46
N ALA A 44 6.64 -1.35 -25.80
CA ALA A 44 7.25 -0.25 -25.02
C ALA A 44 6.50 1.09 -25.14
N THR A 45 5.62 1.22 -26.13
CA THR A 45 4.82 2.42 -26.39
C THR A 45 3.32 2.23 -26.14
N GLY A 46 2.88 1.00 -25.80
CA GLY A 46 1.56 0.73 -25.25
C GLY A 46 0.76 -0.38 -25.94
N ASP A 47 1.27 -1.01 -27.01
CA ASP A 47 0.61 -2.15 -27.68
C ASP A 47 0.78 -3.44 -26.86
N TRP A 48 -0.10 -3.62 -25.87
CA TRP A 48 -0.09 -4.77 -24.96
C TRP A 48 -1.00 -5.90 -25.43
N ASN A 49 -1.91 -5.61 -26.37
CA ASN A 49 -2.78 -6.61 -26.97
C ASN A 49 -2.24 -7.19 -28.30
N ALA A 50 -1.13 -6.63 -28.80
CA ALA A 50 -0.41 -7.00 -30.03
C ALA A 50 -1.22 -6.79 -31.32
N ASP A 51 -2.05 -5.73 -31.36
CA ASP A 51 -2.78 -5.31 -32.56
C ASP A 51 -2.10 -4.17 -33.33
N GLY A 52 -0.98 -3.65 -32.82
CA GLY A 52 -0.17 -2.62 -33.46
C GLY A 52 -0.63 -1.18 -33.17
N GLU A 53 -1.61 -1.00 -32.28
CA GLU A 53 -2.14 0.31 -31.88
C GLU A 53 -2.09 0.47 -30.36
N PHE A 54 -1.79 1.67 -29.86
CA PHE A 54 -1.99 1.98 -28.45
C PHE A 54 -3.35 2.65 -28.24
N THR A 55 -4.31 1.89 -27.71
CA THR A 55 -5.67 2.37 -27.49
C THR A 55 -6.17 2.09 -26.07
N SER A 56 -7.37 2.59 -25.77
CA SER A 56 -8.11 2.18 -24.58
C SER A 56 -8.24 0.65 -24.42
N ARG A 57 -8.15 -0.14 -25.51
CA ARG A 57 -8.25 -1.60 -25.46
C ARG A 57 -7.03 -2.21 -24.76
N ASP A 58 -5.84 -1.68 -25.00
CA ASP A 58 -4.59 -2.11 -24.36
C ASP A 58 -4.60 -1.83 -22.87
N LEU A 59 -5.07 -0.64 -22.48
CA LEU A 59 -5.23 -0.29 -21.07
C LEU A 59 -6.17 -1.27 -20.38
N VAL A 60 -7.35 -1.51 -20.95
CA VAL A 60 -8.31 -2.48 -20.39
C VAL A 60 -7.71 -3.88 -20.34
N PHE A 61 -6.98 -4.29 -21.38
CA PHE A 61 -6.33 -5.60 -21.45
C PHE A 61 -5.28 -5.77 -20.33
N ALA A 62 -4.42 -4.78 -20.10
CA ALA A 62 -3.43 -4.82 -19.03
C ALA A 62 -4.05 -4.74 -17.63
N PHE A 63 -5.08 -3.90 -17.43
CA PHE A 63 -5.76 -3.81 -16.13
C PHE A 63 -6.59 -5.05 -15.79
N GLN A 64 -7.10 -5.77 -16.80
CA GLN A 64 -7.81 -7.05 -16.59
C GLN A 64 -6.91 -8.15 -16.02
N ASP A 65 -5.58 -8.07 -16.26
CA ASP A 65 -4.61 -8.98 -15.65
C ASP A 65 -4.46 -8.75 -14.14
N GLY A 66 -4.79 -7.54 -13.66
CA GLY A 66 -4.77 -7.19 -12.24
C GLY A 66 -3.38 -6.97 -11.65
N GLY A 67 -2.35 -6.80 -12.48
CA GLY A 67 -0.95 -6.61 -12.06
C GLY A 67 -0.55 -5.17 -11.67
N TYR A 68 -1.43 -4.18 -11.86
CA TYR A 68 -1.10 -2.78 -11.60
C TYR A 68 -0.92 -2.50 -10.11
N VAL A 69 0.26 -2.01 -9.72
CA VAL A 69 0.61 -1.63 -8.34
C VAL A 69 0.14 -2.70 -7.35
N VAL A 70 0.58 -3.94 -7.55
CA VAL A 70 0.58 -4.96 -6.49
C VAL A 70 1.69 -4.60 -5.50
N ASP A 71 1.54 -3.45 -4.86
CA ASP A 71 2.28 -3.15 -3.66
C ASP A 71 1.87 -4.23 -2.66
N THR A 72 2.86 -4.95 -2.14
CA THR A 72 2.69 -5.71 -0.89
C THR A 72 2.50 -4.69 0.22
N ALA A 73 1.36 -4.01 0.22
CA ALA A 73 0.98 -3.07 1.23
C ALA A 73 1.17 -3.80 2.56
N ARG A 74 2.18 -3.38 3.32
CA ARG A 74 2.36 -3.88 4.68
C ARG A 74 0.99 -3.68 5.33
N PRO A 75 0.39 -4.71 5.93
CA PRO A 75 -0.90 -4.55 6.59
C PRO A 75 -0.72 -3.37 7.54
N VAL A 76 -1.32 -2.23 7.20
CA VAL A 76 -1.29 -1.06 8.07
C VAL A 76 -2.02 -1.56 9.29
N PRO A 77 -1.37 -1.65 10.47
CA PRO A 77 -2.06 -2.11 11.65
C PRO A 77 -3.23 -1.16 11.86
N GLU A 78 -4.43 -1.67 11.63
CA GLU A 78 -5.65 -0.92 11.91
C GLU A 78 -5.54 -0.46 13.37
N PRO A 79 -5.98 0.77 13.71
CA PRO A 79 -6.14 1.14 15.10
C PRO A 79 -7.17 0.17 15.68
N SER A 80 -6.69 -0.93 16.24
CA SER A 80 -7.50 -1.89 16.95
C SER A 80 -8.16 -1.08 18.07
N PHE A 81 -9.50 -0.97 18.04
CA PHE A 81 -10.28 -0.30 19.09
C PHE A 81 -9.89 -0.77 20.51
N SER A 82 -9.20 -1.91 20.63
CA SER A 82 -8.49 -2.40 21.81
C SER A 82 -7.56 -1.39 22.50
N ILE A 83 -7.00 -0.40 21.79
CA ILE A 83 -6.12 0.62 22.39
C ILE A 83 -6.92 1.71 23.14
N VAL A 84 -8.21 1.92 22.83
CA VAL A 84 -9.00 3.01 23.42
C VAL A 84 -9.68 2.62 24.75
N PHE A 85 -9.84 1.33 25.06
CA PHE A 85 -10.65 0.89 26.21
C PHE A 85 -9.89 0.36 27.44
N LEU A 86 -8.55 0.32 27.44
CA LEU A 86 -7.76 -0.21 28.57
C LEU A 86 -7.05 0.86 29.43
N TRP A 87 -7.33 2.16 29.23
CA TRP A 87 -6.63 3.22 29.97
C TRP A 87 -7.23 3.68 31.31
N PRO A 88 -8.49 3.39 31.74
CA PRO A 88 -8.96 3.94 33.02
C PRO A 88 -8.73 3.05 34.27
N PHE A 89 -8.12 1.86 34.18
CA PHE A 89 -8.11 0.89 35.30
C PHE A 89 -6.79 0.73 36.11
N VAL A 90 -5.79 1.61 35.94
CA VAL A 90 -4.55 1.57 36.76
C VAL A 90 -4.52 2.63 37.89
N ALA A 91 -5.47 3.58 37.92
CA ALA A 91 -5.53 4.59 38.98
C ALA A 91 -6.39 4.15 40.18
N GLY A 92 -6.12 2.97 40.74
CA GLY A 92 -6.81 2.42 41.90
C GLY A 92 -5.90 2.20 43.09
N PHE A 93 -6.16 2.94 44.18
CA PHE A 93 -5.76 2.67 45.57
C PHE A 93 -4.32 2.99 46.03
N ARG A 94 -4.13 4.21 46.54
CA ARG A 94 -3.28 4.43 47.73
C ARG A 94 -4.16 4.79 48.92
N ARG A 95 -4.52 3.75 49.69
CA ARG A 95 -5.16 3.85 50.99
C ARG A 95 -4.16 4.45 51.98
N ALA A 96 -4.31 5.73 52.32
CA ALA A 96 -3.57 6.32 53.43
C ALA A 96 -4.17 5.84 54.76
N SER A 97 -3.66 4.72 55.28
CA SER A 97 -3.97 4.28 56.64
C SER A 97 -3.10 5.05 57.63
N SER A 98 -3.63 6.09 58.26
CA SER A 98 -3.01 6.69 59.45
C SER A 98 -3.31 5.80 60.66
N SER A 99 -2.45 4.79 60.86
CA SER A 99 -2.42 4.07 62.13
C SER A 99 -1.76 4.93 63.20
N ARG A 100 -2.48 5.07 64.29
CA ARG A 100 -2.25 5.91 65.44
C ARG A 100 -1.23 5.23 66.38
N ARG A 101 -0.42 6.08 67.03
CA ARG A 101 -0.02 5.97 68.44
C ARG A 101 1.22 5.12 68.78
N GLY A 102 2.20 5.75 69.45
CA GLY A 102 2.92 5.11 70.54
C GLY A 102 4.41 5.45 70.67
N GLN A 103 4.73 6.48 71.47
CA GLN A 103 5.88 6.56 72.40
C GLN A 103 5.64 7.86 73.22
N SER A 104 5.02 7.85 74.41
CA SER A 104 5.60 7.59 75.75
C SER A 104 7.05 8.08 75.86
N ASN A 105 7.48 8.92 76.80
CA ASN A 105 7.01 9.12 78.16
C ASN A 105 7.75 10.33 78.81
N VAL A 106 7.09 10.95 79.79
CA VAL A 106 7.59 11.52 81.09
C VAL A 106 8.40 12.83 81.23
N ALA A 107 8.06 13.48 82.36
CA ALA A 107 8.79 14.44 83.22
C ALA A 107 8.55 15.94 82.93
N SER A 108 7.68 16.63 83.68
CA SER A 108 7.89 17.21 85.04
C SER A 108 8.59 18.58 84.98
N LEU A 109 7.82 19.65 85.20
CA LEU A 109 7.95 20.66 86.26
C LEU A 109 6.82 21.70 86.15
#